data_AF-A0A924TQU5-F1
#
_entry.id   AF-A0A924TQU5-F1
#
_cell.length_a   1.000
_cell.length_b   1.000
_cell.length_c   1.000
_cell.angle_alpha   90.00
_cell.angle_beta   90.00
_cell.angle_gamma   90.00
#
_symmetry.space_group_name_H-M   'P 1'
#
loop_
_entity.id
_entity.type
_entity.pdbx_description
1 polymer ?
#
loop_
_entity_poly.entity_id
_entity_poly.type
_entity_poly.pdbx_seq_one_letter_code
_entity_poly.pdbx_strand_id
1 'polypeptide(L)' 'AALPGAADVTVYPPVPPSVAKVAGIERLQMLLEAPSRTRLQRLLADWMPALHALRQQHKGLARWAIDVDPLAI' A
#
# COMPACT_ATOMS: atom_id res chain seq x y z
N ALA A 1 -14.93 1.20 4.63
CA ALA A 1 -15.25 -0.06 5.33
C ALA A 1 -14.03 -0.44 6.16
N ALA A 2 -14.20 -0.77 7.45
CA ALA A 2 -13.12 -1.33 8.25
C ALA A 2 -12.85 -2.75 7.75
N LEU A 3 -11.61 -3.06 7.39
CA LEU A 3 -11.29 -4.36 6.83
C LEU A 3 -11.06 -5.39 7.93
N PRO A 4 -11.57 -6.62 7.78
CA PRO A 4 -11.23 -7.69 8.69
C PRO A 4 -9.70 -7.86 8.71
N GLY A 5 -9.10 -7.90 9.90
CA GLY A 5 -7.63 -7.95 10.04
C GLY A 5 -6.91 -6.60 10.11
N ALA A 6 -7.61 -5.46 9.97
CA ALA A 6 -7.05 -4.14 10.24
C ALA A 6 -6.87 -3.86 11.75
N ALA A 7 -7.48 -4.67 12.63
CA ALA A 7 -7.22 -4.61 14.06
C ALA A 7 -5.73 -4.91 14.30
N ASP A 8 -5.01 -3.91 14.81
CA ASP A 8 -3.56 -3.91 15.08
C ASP A 8 -2.66 -3.73 13.84
N VAL A 9 -3.18 -3.21 12.72
CA VAL A 9 -2.34 -2.75 11.59
C VAL A 9 -2.34 -1.23 11.54
N THR A 10 -1.15 -0.63 11.70
CA THR A 10 -0.93 0.80 11.56
C THR A 10 -0.70 1.13 10.10
N VAL A 11 -1.53 2.00 9.54
CA VAL A 11 -1.38 2.50 8.16
C VAL A 11 -0.88 3.93 8.23
N TYR A 12 0.34 4.15 7.74
CA TYR A 12 0.93 5.48 7.66
C TYR A 12 0.44 6.21 6.40
N PRO A 13 0.32 7.55 6.43
CA PRO A 13 -0.11 8.32 5.27
C PRO A 13 0.89 8.19 4.12
N PRO A 14 0.43 8.36 2.86
CA PRO A 14 1.32 8.35 1.70
C PRO A 14 2.34 9.48 1.81
N VAL A 15 3.62 9.12 1.87
CA VAL A 15 4.74 10.06 1.86
C VAL A 15 5.39 10.09 0.48
N PRO A 16 5.81 11.27 -0.01
CA PRO A 16 6.62 11.36 -1.22
C PRO A 16 8.02 10.79 -0.92
N PRO A 17 8.56 9.90 -1.75
CA PRO A 17 9.97 9.51 -1.66
C PRO A 17 10.86 10.70 -2.00
N SER A 18 12.14 10.66 -1.60
CA SER A 18 13.10 11.77 -1.76
C SER A 18 13.22 12.35 -3.18
N VAL A 19 12.82 11.57 -4.21
CA VAL A 19 12.60 12.05 -5.58
C VAL A 19 11.10 12.01 -5.88
N ALA A 20 10.41 13.13 -5.62
CA ALA A 20 8.95 13.22 -5.69
C ALA A 20 8.38 13.12 -7.12
N LYS A 21 9.17 13.42 -8.15
CA LYS A 21 8.77 13.31 -9.57
C LYS A 21 9.86 12.66 -10.41
N VAL A 22 9.51 11.57 -11.09
CA VAL A 22 10.38 10.91 -12.08
C VAL A 22 9.62 10.91 -13.40
N ALA A 23 10.18 11.54 -14.43
CA ALA A 23 9.56 11.65 -15.76
C ALA A 23 8.12 12.19 -15.76
N GLY A 24 7.81 13.14 -14.87
CA GLY A 24 6.47 13.74 -14.75
C GLY A 24 5.45 12.90 -13.99
N ILE A 25 5.82 11.72 -13.50
CA ILE A 25 4.95 10.85 -12.70
C ILE A 25 5.26 11.06 -11.22
N GLU A 26 4.22 11.36 -10.44
CA GLU A 26 4.30 11.44 -8.98
C GLU A 26 4.40 10.05 -8.38
N ARG A 27 5.40 9.85 -7.51
CA ARG A 27 5.57 8.62 -6.75
C ARG A 27 5.18 8.90 -5.31
N LEU A 28 4.38 8.01 -4.75
CA LEU A 28 4.00 8.02 -3.34
C LEU A 28 4.21 6.62 -2.79
N GLN A 29 4.63 6.55 -1.52
CA GLN A 29 4.79 5.31 -0.78
C GLN A 29 3.96 5.38 0.49
N MET A 30 3.26 4.30 0.80
CA MET A 30 2.57 4.11 2.07
C MET A 30 3.26 2.98 2.82
N LEU A 31 3.41 3.15 4.13
CA LEU A 31 3.93 2.10 5.01
C LEU A 31 2.79 1.48 5.79
N LEU A 32 2.81 0.16 5.88
CA LEU A 32 1.93 -0.63 6.74
C LEU A 32 2.79 -1.38 7.75
N GLU A 33 2.44 -1.26 9.03
CA GLU A 33 3.13 -1.94 10.12
C GLU A 33 2.13 -2.76 10.94
N ALA A 34 2.52 -3.97 11.30
CA ALA A 34 1.72 -4.86 12.14
C ALA A 34 2.64 -5.64 13.09
N PRO A 35 2.17 -6.02 14.29
CA PRO A 35 2.95 -6.78 15.26
C PRO A 35 3.19 -8.25 14.83
N SER A 36 2.56 -8.70 13.75
CA SER A 36 2.73 -10.06 13.22
C SER A 36 2.58 -10.09 11.70
N ARG A 37 3.51 -10.78 11.03
CA ARG A 37 3.47 -11.04 9.59
C ARG A 37 2.16 -11.68 9.13
N THR A 38 1.59 -12.59 9.93
CA THR A 38 0.32 -13.26 9.60
C THR A 38 -0.85 -12.27 9.50
N ARG A 39 -0.86 -11.23 10.34
CA ARG A 39 -1.91 -10.20 10.30
C ARG A 39 -1.78 -9.35 9.02
N LEU A 40 -0.56 -8.94 8.69
CA LEU A 40 -0.28 -8.17 7.50
C LEU A 40 -0.66 -8.97 6.23
N GLN A 41 -0.33 -10.27 6.18
CA GLN A 41 -0.74 -11.15 5.09
C GLN A 41 -2.27 -11.30 4.96
N ARG A 42 -3.00 -11.42 6.08
CA ARG A 42 -4.48 -11.48 6.05
C ARG A 42 -5.08 -10.18 5.52
N LEU A 43 -4.62 -9.04 6.01
CA LEU A 43 -5.07 -7.73 5.51
C LEU A 43 -4.77 -7.59 4.01
N LEU A 44 -3.56 -7.97 3.57
CA LEU A 44 -3.18 -7.92 2.17
C LEU A 44 -4.05 -8.82 1.28
N ALA A 45 -4.42 -10.00 1.77
CA ALA A 45 -5.33 -10.91 1.05
C ALA A 45 -6.70 -10.26 0.81
N ASP A 46 -7.24 -9.54 1.80
CA ASP A 46 -8.51 -8.83 1.69
C ASP A 46 -8.38 -7.54 0.84
N TRP A 47 -7.21 -6.89 0.87
CA TRP A 47 -6.93 -5.67 0.11
C TRP A 47 -6.68 -5.88 -1.37
N MET A 48 -6.00 -6.96 -1.75
CA MET A 48 -5.63 -7.22 -3.14
C MET A 48 -6.83 -7.05 -4.11
N PRO A 49 -8.00 -7.68 -3.88
CA PRO A 49 -9.15 -7.51 -4.78
C PRO A 49 -9.69 -6.08 -4.79
N ALA A 50 -9.73 -5.41 -3.64
CA ALA A 50 -10.20 -4.03 -3.54
C ALA A 50 -9.27 -3.05 -4.28
N LEU A 51 -7.95 -3.20 -4.15
CA LEU A 51 -6.95 -2.41 -4.86
C LEU A 51 -7.02 -2.64 -6.37
N HIS A 52 -7.22 -3.88 -6.80
CA HIS A 52 -7.42 -4.18 -8.22
C HIS A 52 -8.69 -3.53 -8.77
N ALA A 53 -9.79 -3.53 -8.03
CA ALA A 53 -11.03 -2.85 -8.42
C ALA A 53 -10.84 -1.32 -8.50
N LEU A 54 -10.20 -0.71 -7.51
CA LEU A 54 -9.90 0.72 -7.50
C LEU A 54 -8.98 1.13 -8.66
N ARG A 55 -7.99 0.30 -9.02
CA ARG A 55 -7.12 0.57 -10.18
C ARG A 55 -7.91 0.78 -11.47
N GLN A 56 -9.00 0.05 -11.67
CA GLN A 56 -9.85 0.21 -12.86
C GLN A 56 -10.59 1.56 -12.87
N GLN A 57 -10.87 2.11 -11.69
CA GLN A 57 -11.58 3.38 -11.51
C GLN A 57 -10.62 4.58 -11.60
N HIS A 58 -9.37 4.41 -11.13
CA HIS A 58 -8.35 5.46 -11.08
C HIS A 58 -7.36 5.36 -12.25
N LYS A 59 -7.78 5.82 -13.44
CA LYS A 59 -6.96 5.78 -14.68
C LYS A 59 -5.65 6.58 -14.62
N GLY A 60 -5.50 7.51 -13.66
CA GLY A 60 -4.27 8.26 -13.43
C GLY A 60 -3.18 7.49 -12.68
N LEU A 61 -3.49 6.30 -12.14
CA LEU A 61 -2.52 5.46 -11.45
C LEU A 61 -1.67 4.68 -12.46
N ALA A 62 -0.45 5.13 -12.72
CA ALA A 62 0.45 4.51 -13.70
C ALA A 62 0.89 3.08 -13.29
N ARG A 63 1.35 2.92 -12.04
CA ARG A 63 1.77 1.63 -11.47
C ARG A 63 1.67 1.64 -9.95
N TRP A 64 1.42 0.47 -9.36
CA TRP A 64 1.56 0.24 -7.92
C TRP A 64 2.21 -1.13 -7.69
N ALA A 65 2.85 -1.27 -6.54
CA ALA A 65 3.41 -2.53 -6.07
C ALA A 65 3.31 -2.54 -4.54
N ILE A 66 3.30 -3.73 -3.96
CA ILE A 66 3.40 -3.93 -2.50
C ILE A 66 4.70 -4.67 -2.27
N ASP A 67 5.56 -4.10 -1.44
CA ASP A 67 6.76 -4.75 -0.95
C ASP A 67 6.49 -5.32 0.44
N VAL A 68 6.81 -6.60 0.65
CA VAL A 68 6.58 -7.30 1.91
C VAL A 68 7.94 -7.65 2.50
N ASP A 69 8.23 -7.10 3.67
CA ASP A 69 9.54 -7.14 4.33
C ASP A 69 10.67 -6.51 3.50
N PRO A 70 10.58 -5.21 3.18
CA PRO A 70 11.65 -4.51 2.50
C PRO A 70 12.92 -4.52 3.35
N LEU A 71 14.06 -4.85 2.76
CA LEU A 71 15.37 -4.82 3.43
C LEU A 71 15.85 -3.37 3.73
N ALA A 72 15.21 -2.36 3.12
CA ALA A 72 15.45 -0.94 3.36
C ALA A 72 14.16 -0.14 3.09
N ILE A 73 13.85 0.85 3.94
CA ILE A 73 12.72 1.79 3.80
C ILE A 73 13.28 3.19 3.65
#